data_AF-A0A2P5VKY8-F1
#
_entry.id   AF-A0A2P5VKY8-F1
#
_cell.length_a   1.000
_cell.length_b   1.000
_cell.length_c   1.000
_cell.angle_alpha   90.00
_cell.angle_beta   90.00
_cell.angle_gamma   90.00
#
_symmetry.space_group_name_H-M   'P 1'
#
loop_
_entity.id
_entity.type
_entity.pdbx_description
1 polymer ?
#
loop_
_entity_poly.entity_id
_entity_poly.type
_entity_poly.pdbx_seq_one_letter_code
_entity_poly.pdbx_strand_id
1 'polypeptide(L)'
;MKSELAKDNKAWPFQEGRSLLKRVNNKTPDKGHVLFETGYGPSGLPHIGTFGEVARTTMVRRAFEELCDIPTRLVAFSDDMDGMRKV
;
A
#
# COMPACT_ATOMS: atom_id res chain seq x y z
N MET A 1 6.95 2.87 -18.96
CA MET A 1 8.33 3.37 -18.87
C MET A 1 8.51 3.92 -17.47
N LYS A 2 9.39 3.33 -16.65
CA LYS A 2 9.62 3.84 -15.30
C LYS A 2 10.43 5.11 -15.36
N SER A 3 9.95 6.14 -14.69
CA SER A 3 10.56 7.45 -14.67
C SER A 3 11.85 7.44 -13.85
N GLU A 4 12.93 8.01 -14.40
CA GLU A 4 14.14 8.25 -13.62
C GLU A 4 13.86 9.14 -12.41
N LEU A 5 12.86 10.02 -12.54
CA LEU A 5 12.35 10.88 -11.47
C LEU A 5 11.93 10.11 -10.22
N ALA A 6 11.45 8.87 -10.34
CA ALA A 6 11.00 8.08 -9.20
C ALA A 6 12.12 7.74 -8.21
N LYS A 7 13.34 7.50 -8.72
CA LYS A 7 14.47 7.06 -7.89
C LYS A 7 14.86 8.12 -6.87
N ASP A 8 14.89 9.39 -7.30
CA ASP A 8 15.31 10.54 -6.48
C ASP A 8 14.15 11.37 -5.93
N ASN A 9 12.90 10.94 -6.16
CA ASN A 9 11.74 11.66 -5.66
C ASN A 9 11.73 11.67 -4.12
N LYS A 10 11.64 12.87 -3.56
CA LYS A 10 11.64 13.12 -2.11
C LYS A 10 10.25 12.96 -1.46
N ALA A 11 9.18 12.82 -2.24
CA ALA A 11 7.85 12.59 -1.69
C ALA A 11 7.83 11.30 -0.85
N TRP A 12 7.11 11.35 0.27
CA TRP A 12 7.08 10.28 1.27
C TRP A 12 6.75 8.88 0.69
N PRO A 13 5.86 8.69 -0.32
CA PRO A 13 5.56 7.35 -0.82
C PRO A 13 6.76 6.69 -1.50
N PHE A 14 7.65 7.48 -2.11
CA PHE A 14 8.87 6.97 -2.72
C PHE A 14 9.93 6.64 -1.67
N GLN A 15 9.95 7.34 -0.53
CA GLN A 15 10.81 6.98 0.60
C GLN A 15 10.41 5.61 1.18
N GLU A 16 9.11 5.38 1.39
CA GLU A 16 8.58 4.09 1.83
C GLU A 16 8.79 3.01 0.76
N GLY A 17 8.52 3.31 -0.51
CA GLY A 17 8.74 2.41 -1.64
C GLY A 17 10.20 1.93 -1.74
N ARG A 18 11.17 2.83 -1.58
CA ARG A 18 12.61 2.46 -1.55
C ARG A 18 12.96 1.58 -0.35
N SER A 19 12.38 1.87 0.82
CA SER A 19 12.58 1.06 2.02
C SER A 19 12.02 -0.35 1.87
N LEU A 20 10.85 -0.50 1.25
CA LEU A 20 10.26 -1.79 0.89
C LEU A 20 11.09 -2.54 -0.15
N LEU A 21 11.57 -1.83 -1.18
CA LEU A 21 12.39 -2.42 -2.24
C LEU A 21 13.71 -2.97 -1.69
N LYS A 22 14.33 -2.24 -0.76
CA LYS A 22 15.49 -2.71 -0.01
C LYS A 22 15.15 -3.94 0.84
N ARG A 23 13.99 -3.96 1.50
CA ARG A 23 13.54 -5.09 2.34
C ARG A 23 13.35 -6.39 1.56
N VAL A 24 12.87 -6.31 0.31
CA VAL A 24 12.74 -7.48 -0.57
C VAL A 24 14.01 -7.78 -1.37
N ASN A 25 15.14 -7.12 -1.05
CA ASN A 25 16.43 -7.29 -1.70
C ASN A 25 16.40 -7.13 -3.23
N ASN A 26 15.54 -6.23 -3.75
CA ASN A 26 15.30 -6.06 -5.20
C ASN A 26 14.88 -7.36 -5.93
N LYS A 27 14.35 -8.35 -5.23
CA LYS A 27 13.95 -9.64 -5.80
C LYS A 27 12.47 -9.88 -5.60
N THR A 28 11.84 -10.50 -6.59
CA THR A 28 10.48 -11.00 -6.47
C THR A 28 10.44 -12.11 -5.40
N PRO A 29 9.58 -12.01 -4.38
CA PRO A 29 9.41 -13.07 -3.38
C PRO A 29 8.94 -14.38 -4.00
N ASP A 30 9.11 -15.52 -3.31
CA ASP A 30 8.67 -16.85 -3.79
C ASP A 30 7.17 -16.92 -4.09
N LYS A 31 6.37 -16.10 -3.40
CA LYS A 31 4.92 -15.94 -3.65
C LYS A 31 4.60 -15.21 -4.97
N GLY A 32 5.61 -14.79 -5.73
CA GLY A 32 5.50 -14.14 -7.04
C GLY A 32 5.14 -12.65 -7.00
N HIS A 33 4.89 -12.07 -5.82
CA HIS A 33 4.50 -10.66 -5.68
C HIS A 33 4.77 -10.12 -4.27
N VAL A 34 4.76 -8.79 -4.14
CA VAL A 34 4.67 -8.09 -2.86
C VAL A 34 3.20 -7.78 -2.57
N LEU A 35 2.73 -8.22 -1.40
CA LEU A 35 1.37 -7.98 -0.94
C LEU A 35 1.29 -6.67 -0.15
N PHE A 36 0.40 -5.79 -0.58
CA PHE A 36 -0.02 -4.59 0.12
C PHE A 36 -1.40 -4.83 0.71
N GLU A 37 -1.61 -4.35 1.93
CA GLU A 37 -2.87 -4.53 2.65
C GLU A 37 -3.37 -3.19 3.18
N THR A 38 -4.68 -3.03 3.15
CA THR A 38 -5.39 -1.92 3.78
C THR A 38 -6.67 -2.45 4.39
N GLY A 39 -7.08 -1.89 5.51
CA GLY A 39 -8.24 -2.31 6.26
C GLY A 39 -9.06 -1.12 6.70
N TYR A 40 -10.36 -1.30 6.82
CA TYR A 40 -11.24 -0.35 7.47
C TYR A 40 -12.31 -1.07 8.29
N GLY A 41 -12.69 -0.47 9.42
CA GLY A 41 -13.82 -0.92 10.21
C GLY A 41 -15.14 -0.39 9.64
N PRO A 42 -16.11 -1.25 9.26
CA PRO A 42 -17.40 -0.84 8.73
C PRO A 42 -18.42 -0.47 9.83
N SER A 43 -17.96 0.11 10.95
CA SER A 43 -18.81 0.45 12.10
C SER A 43 -19.60 1.76 11.94
N GLY A 44 -19.45 2.45 10.80
CA GLY A 44 -20.16 3.68 10.45
C GLY A 44 -19.90 4.08 8.99
N LEU A 45 -20.52 5.17 8.54
CA LEU A 45 -20.26 5.68 7.19
C LEU A 45 -18.77 6.08 7.03
N PRO A 46 -18.10 5.66 5.96
CA PRO A 46 -16.71 6.06 5.71
C PRO A 46 -16.58 7.58 5.67
N HIS A 47 -15.66 8.11 6.46
CA HIS A 47 -15.30 9.53 6.42
C HIS A 47 -13.95 9.71 5.73
N ILE A 48 -13.54 10.96 5.52
CA ILE A 48 -12.29 11.30 4.82
C ILE A 48 -11.05 10.61 5.41
N GLY A 49 -11.08 10.25 6.69
CA GLY A 49 -10.00 9.51 7.35
C GLY A 49 -9.90 8.06 6.85
N THR A 50 -11.02 7.36 6.75
CA THR A 50 -11.10 6.01 6.16
C THR A 50 -10.60 6.00 4.71
N PHE A 51 -11.00 7.01 3.91
CA PHE A 51 -10.46 7.16 2.56
C PHE A 51 -8.96 7.44 2.57
N GLY A 52 -8.47 8.24 3.52
CA GLY A 52 -7.06 8.51 3.70
C GLY A 52 -6.24 7.26 4.00
N GLU A 53 -6.77 6.33 4.81
CA GLU A 53 -6.12 5.04 5.11
C GLU A 53 -5.92 4.19 3.85
N VAL A 54 -6.98 4.02 3.05
CA VAL A 54 -6.93 3.28 1.79
C VAL A 54 -6.02 3.98 0.75
N ALA A 55 -6.09 5.32 0.70
CA ALA A 55 -5.29 6.11 -0.22
C ALA A 55 -3.79 6.00 0.08
N ARG A 56 -3.37 6.02 1.36
CA ARG A 56 -1.95 5.93 1.73
C ARG A 56 -1.31 4.63 1.27
N THR A 57 -1.95 3.48 1.49
CA THR A 57 -1.43 2.18 1.00
C THR A 57 -1.31 2.19 -0.53
N THR A 58 -2.29 2.76 -1.22
CA THR A 58 -2.28 2.88 -2.68
C THR A 58 -1.13 3.77 -3.17
N MET A 59 -0.88 4.91 -2.51
CA MET A 59 0.22 5.82 -2.85
C MET A 59 1.58 5.12 -2.74
N VAL A 60 1.83 4.39 -1.65
CA VAL A 60 3.09 3.65 -1.47
C VAL A 60 3.23 2.52 -2.49
N ARG A 61 2.15 1.77 -2.74
CA ARG A 61 2.16 0.71 -3.77
C ARG A 61 2.52 1.27 -5.14
N ARG A 62 1.91 2.39 -5.56
CA ARG A 62 2.19 3.02 -6.86
C ARG A 62 3.64 3.51 -6.94
N ALA A 63 4.15 4.12 -5.88
CA ALA A 63 5.56 4.52 -5.83
C ALA A 63 6.51 3.31 -5.92
N PHE A 64 6.17 2.20 -5.27
CA PHE A 64 6.93 0.94 -5.35
C PHE A 64 6.93 0.33 -6.76
N GLU A 65 5.77 0.29 -7.43
CA GLU A 65 5.64 -0.16 -8.83
C GLU A 65 6.48 0.70 -9.79
N GLU A 66 6.56 2.00 -9.54
CA GLU A 66 7.37 2.90 -10.34
C GLU A 66 8.89 2.70 -10.11
N LEU A 67 9.28 2.20 -8.93
CA LEU A 67 10.67 1.93 -8.58
C LEU A 67 11.19 0.58 -9.09
N CYS A 68 10.35 -0.46 -9.23
CA CYS A 68 10.79 -1.83 -9.53
C CYS A 68 9.76 -2.67 -10.32
N ASP A 69 10.19 -3.76 -10.97
CA ASP A 69 9.31 -4.61 -11.82
C ASP A 69 8.65 -5.74 -11.02
N ILE A 70 8.78 -5.69 -9.70
CA ILE A 70 8.25 -6.73 -8.82
C ILE A 70 6.72 -6.64 -8.84
N PRO A 71 6.00 -7.73 -9.18
CA PRO A 71 4.54 -7.71 -9.18
C PRO A 71 3.99 -7.35 -7.81
N THR A 72 2.87 -6.62 -7.77
CA THR A 72 2.21 -6.27 -6.51
C THR A 72 0.74 -6.65 -6.49
N ARG A 73 0.25 -7.05 -5.31
CA ARG A 73 -1.17 -7.29 -5.05
C ARG A 73 -1.65 -6.36 -3.94
N LEU A 74 -2.88 -5.88 -4.04
CA LEU A 74 -3.53 -5.10 -2.98
C LEU A 74 -4.71 -5.91 -2.48
N VAL A 75 -4.78 -6.12 -1.16
CA VAL A 75 -5.95 -6.64 -0.48
C VAL A 75 -6.53 -5.50 0.37
N ALA A 76 -7.75 -5.12 0.07
CA ALA A 76 -8.54 -4.22 0.91
C ALA A 76 -9.55 -5.08 1.67
N PHE A 77 -9.50 -5.04 3.00
CA PHE A 77 -10.40 -5.81 3.85
C PHE A 77 -11.34 -4.88 4.62
N SER A 78 -12.58 -5.34 4.77
CA SER A 78 -13.56 -4.76 5.70
C SER A 78 -13.57 -5.63 6.94
N ASP A 79 -13.36 -5.06 8.12
CA ASP A 79 -13.42 -5.80 9.39
C ASP A 79 -14.88 -5.93 9.86
N ASP A 80 -15.71 -6.63 9.08
CA ASP A 80 -17.15 -6.73 9.28
C ASP A 80 -17.58 -7.79 10.31
N MET A 81 -16.64 -8.60 10.79
CA MET A 81 -16.86 -9.58 11.85
C MET A 81 -16.71 -8.98 13.25
N ASP A 82 -16.36 -7.70 13.36
CA ASP A 82 -16.21 -7.00 14.63
C ASP A 82 -17.57 -6.80 15.34
N GLY A 83 -17.65 -7.10 16.64
CA GLY A 83 -18.90 -7.00 17.40
C GLY A 83 -19.42 -5.55 17.51
N MET A 84 -20.74 -5.36 17.38
CA MET A 84 -21.38 -4.05 17.52
C MET A 84 -21.20 -3.50 18.95
N ARG A 85 -20.41 -2.42 19.11
CA ARG A 85 -20.03 -1.86 20.43
C ARG A 85 -20.98 -0.77 20.93
N LYS A 86 -21.58 0.02 20.03
CA LYS A 86 -22.47 1.16 20.35
C LYS A 86 -23.48 1.37 19.20
N VAL A 87 -24.62 1.95 19.54
CA VAL A 87 -25.69 2.39 18.62
C VAL A 87 -25.92 3.89 18.80
#